data_AF-A0A817L0Q1-F1
#
_entry.id   AF-A0A817L0Q1-F1
#
_cell.length_a   1.000
_cell.length_b   1.000
_cell.length_c   1.000
_cell.angle_alpha   90.00
_cell.angle_beta   90.00
_cell.angle_gamma   90.00
#
_symmetry.space_group_name_H-M   'P 1'
#
loop_
_entity.id
_entity.type
_entity.pdbx_description
1 polymer ?
#
loop_
_entity_poly.entity_id
_entity_poly.type
_entity_poly.pdbx_seq_one_letter_code
_entity_poly.pdbx_strand_id
1 'polypeptide(L)'
;MPAVIAAVAVIALTVTVAGPVLIAAANGDTVVNMLDCIKKLIQQIRERAPGMPKPPPGRSKKDMKKAAQELGLKYKYYNFGFCGPQGAGKSSLINSLRDLPNVEKTQDWNHDIFNAAPTGETETTTRLNQYGWRKDDEAPRYLRLWDIPGCGTIGNRIQNYFNDNHLYVFDCLLMITQGILGEYELRILNEAGACNTPIVIVLSKSELKAESKARCRYDRKDMSATEYQPIVEDTINEAKQHMLDTINKAQASYKSIKISRVFVVSAVKFRDFLKTHTETDALLAFETSELLSYLVAEAKNKRVA
;
A
#
# COMPACT_ATOMS: atom_id res chain seq x y z
N MET A 1 -20.37 3.20 11.27
CA MET A 1 -19.74 4.41 11.84
C MET A 1 -20.07 4.54 13.32
N PRO A 2 -19.57 3.61 14.13
CA PRO A 2 -18.86 4.08 15.32
C PRO A 2 -17.40 3.62 15.35
N ALA A 3 -17.07 2.44 14.80
CA ALA A 3 -15.83 1.75 15.17
C ALA A 3 -14.51 2.47 14.80
N VAL A 4 -14.35 2.97 13.58
CA VAL A 4 -13.07 3.55 13.12
C VAL A 4 -12.85 4.98 13.64
N ILE A 5 -13.92 5.77 13.73
CA ILE A 5 -13.87 7.13 14.32
C ILE A 5 -13.84 7.06 15.84
N ALA A 6 -14.54 6.11 16.47
CA ALA A 6 -14.37 5.86 17.90
C ALA A 6 -12.92 5.45 18.16
N ALA A 7 -12.32 4.57 17.36
CA ALA A 7 -10.90 4.24 17.52
C ALA A 7 -10.02 5.50 17.36
N VAL A 8 -10.12 6.25 16.26
CA VAL A 8 -9.21 7.38 15.97
C VAL A 8 -9.45 8.64 16.84
N ALA A 9 -10.69 8.94 17.22
CA ALA A 9 -11.01 10.05 18.13
C ALA A 9 -10.75 9.68 19.60
N VAL A 10 -10.88 8.40 19.98
CA VAL A 10 -10.40 7.90 21.29
C VAL A 10 -8.87 7.91 21.32
N ILE A 11 -8.15 7.55 20.24
CA ILE A 11 -6.67 7.61 20.13
C ILE A 11 -6.14 9.03 20.40
N ALA A 12 -6.84 10.07 19.96
CA ALA A 12 -6.42 11.46 20.20
C ALA A 12 -6.64 11.89 21.67
N LEU A 13 -7.53 11.22 22.41
CA LEU A 13 -7.91 11.58 23.78
C LEU A 13 -7.35 10.65 24.87
N THR A 14 -7.01 9.38 24.56
CA THR A 14 -6.51 8.39 25.54
C THR A 14 -5.00 8.37 25.71
N VAL A 15 -4.23 8.99 24.79
CA VAL A 15 -2.77 9.15 24.93
C VAL A 15 -2.39 10.01 26.15
N THR A 16 -3.35 10.61 26.85
CA THR A 16 -3.09 11.36 28.09
C THR A 16 -3.48 10.63 29.38
N VAL A 17 -4.23 9.51 29.36
CA VAL A 17 -4.73 8.89 30.60
C VAL A 17 -4.98 7.38 30.48
N ALA A 18 -3.96 6.53 30.60
CA ALA A 18 -4.07 5.21 31.26
C ALA A 18 -2.69 4.52 31.31
N GLY A 19 -2.34 4.02 32.49
CA GLY A 19 -1.06 3.39 32.82
C GLY A 19 -0.81 2.00 32.23
N PRO A 20 0.27 1.34 32.68
CA PRO A 20 1.01 0.31 31.96
C PRO A 20 0.29 -1.03 31.98
N VAL A 21 -0.38 -1.40 30.88
CA VAL A 21 -0.84 -2.78 30.67
C VAL A 21 -0.39 -3.24 29.29
N LEU A 22 0.67 -4.07 29.33
CA LEU A 22 1.19 -4.96 28.28
C LEU A 22 1.45 -4.36 26.89
N ILE A 23 2.51 -3.57 26.80
CA ILE A 23 3.37 -3.49 25.61
C ILE A 23 4.30 -4.70 25.66
N ALA A 24 3.83 -5.86 25.20
CA ALA A 24 4.68 -7.04 25.07
C ALA A 24 4.90 -7.32 23.58
N ALA A 25 6.16 -7.21 23.16
CA ALA A 25 6.72 -7.55 21.83
C ALA A 25 6.61 -6.52 20.68
N ALA A 26 6.38 -5.24 20.95
CA ALA A 26 6.83 -4.16 20.07
C ALA A 26 7.49 -3.07 20.92
N ASN A 27 8.71 -2.66 20.59
CA ASN A 27 9.38 -1.56 21.28
C ASN A 27 8.43 -0.34 21.27
N GLY A 28 8.14 0.26 22.43
CA GLY A 28 7.13 1.32 22.56
C GLY A 28 7.33 2.47 21.56
N ASP A 29 8.57 2.73 21.16
CA ASP A 29 8.95 3.70 20.14
C ASP A 29 8.35 3.40 18.76
N THR A 30 8.24 2.14 18.36
CA THR A 30 7.68 1.74 17.05
C THR A 30 6.19 2.02 16.98
N VAL A 31 5.45 1.74 18.05
CA VAL A 31 4.00 2.01 18.12
C VAL A 31 3.73 3.51 18.11
N VAL A 32 4.51 4.30 18.87
CA VAL A 32 4.41 5.77 18.87
C VAL A 32 4.70 6.34 17.49
N ASN A 33 5.77 5.87 16.83
CA ASN A 33 6.13 6.31 15.48
C ASN A 33 5.01 6.02 14.46
N MET A 34 4.40 4.83 14.49
CA MET A 34 3.30 4.51 13.58
C MET A 34 2.08 5.40 13.82
N LEU A 35 1.67 5.60 15.08
CA LEU A 35 0.54 6.47 15.42
C LEU A 35 0.79 7.91 14.95
N ASP A 36 2.01 8.42 15.10
CA ASP A 36 2.36 9.75 14.63
C ASP A 36 2.40 9.85 13.11
N CYS A 37 2.81 8.80 12.41
CA CYS A 37 2.74 8.73 10.95
C CYS A 37 1.29 8.73 10.46
N ILE A 38 0.41 7.95 11.11
CA ILE A 38 -1.02 7.94 10.82
C ILE A 38 -1.64 9.31 11.12
N LYS A 39 -1.30 9.96 12.24
CA LYS A 39 -1.76 11.32 12.54
C LYS A 39 -1.30 12.33 11.48
N LYS A 40 -0.04 12.29 11.06
CA LYS A 40 0.50 13.15 9.98
C LYS A 40 -0.22 12.90 8.66
N LEU A 41 -0.45 11.64 8.31
CA LEU A 41 -1.21 11.22 7.13
C LEU A 41 -2.63 11.80 7.20
N ILE A 42 -3.34 11.62 8.32
CA ILE A 42 -4.68 12.17 8.55
C ILE A 42 -4.66 13.70 8.45
N GLN A 43 -3.75 14.38 9.13
CA GLN A 43 -3.67 15.84 9.13
C GLN A 43 -3.46 16.40 7.72
N GLN A 44 -2.52 15.84 6.97
CA GLN A 44 -2.22 16.31 5.62
C GLN A 44 -3.34 16.00 4.64
N ILE A 45 -4.10 14.93 4.86
CA ILE A 45 -5.23 14.57 4.01
C ILE A 45 -6.55 15.20 4.48
N ARG A 46 -6.57 15.87 5.64
CA ARG A 46 -7.61 16.85 5.98
C ARG A 46 -7.50 18.10 5.10
N GLU A 47 -6.31 18.39 4.56
CA GLU A 47 -6.07 19.51 3.65
C GLU A 47 -6.30 19.12 2.19
N ARG A 48 -6.78 20.06 1.38
CA ARG A 48 -6.90 19.87 -0.07
C ARG A 48 -5.50 19.80 -0.66
N ALA A 49 -5.32 18.86 -1.58
CA ALA A 49 -4.06 18.76 -2.27
C ALA A 49 -3.80 20.03 -3.12
N PRO A 50 -2.57 20.58 -3.13
CA PRO A 50 -2.30 21.98 -3.48
C PRO A 50 -2.39 22.30 -4.98
N GLY A 51 -2.62 21.30 -5.82
CA GLY A 51 -2.64 21.45 -7.28
C GLY A 51 -2.55 20.10 -7.98
N MET A 52 -2.46 20.09 -9.31
CA MET A 52 -2.18 18.86 -10.06
C MET A 52 -0.70 18.44 -9.93
N PRO A 53 -0.38 17.14 -10.03
CA PRO A 53 1.00 16.68 -10.14
C PRO A 53 1.74 17.34 -11.30
N LYS A 54 3.05 17.51 -11.15
CA LYS A 54 3.91 18.00 -12.22
C LYS A 54 3.80 17.10 -13.46
N PRO A 55 3.59 17.66 -14.67
CA PRO A 55 3.58 16.86 -15.88
C PRO A 55 4.93 16.15 -16.10
N PRO A 56 4.94 14.88 -16.54
CA PRO A 56 6.17 14.21 -16.93
C PRO A 56 6.80 14.85 -18.17
N PRO A 57 8.08 14.58 -18.46
CA PRO A 57 8.72 15.02 -19.69
C PRO A 57 7.89 14.65 -20.93
N GLY A 58 7.73 15.60 -21.86
CA GLY A 58 6.95 15.40 -23.08
C GLY A 58 5.42 15.49 -22.90
N ARG A 59 4.90 15.77 -21.70
CA ARG A 59 3.46 16.01 -21.48
C ARG A 59 3.17 17.42 -21.00
N SER A 60 2.08 17.98 -21.51
CA SER A 60 1.56 19.28 -21.09
C SER A 60 0.57 19.16 -19.92
N LYS A 61 0.26 20.29 -19.28
CA LYS A 61 -0.85 20.36 -18.31
C LYS A 61 -2.20 19.96 -18.93
N LYS A 62 -2.39 20.15 -20.23
CA LYS A 62 -3.61 19.77 -20.95
C LYS A 62 -3.73 18.25 -21.04
N ASP A 63 -2.63 17.56 -21.35
CA ASP A 63 -2.60 16.10 -21.44
C ASP A 63 -2.89 15.44 -20.10
N MET A 64 -2.31 16.00 -19.02
CA MET A 64 -2.60 15.57 -17.65
C MET A 64 -4.10 15.69 -17.32
N LYS A 65 -4.71 16.85 -17.61
CA LYS A 65 -6.15 17.08 -17.35
C LYS A 65 -7.03 16.15 -18.18
N LYS A 66 -6.70 15.92 -19.45
CA LYS A 66 -7.45 15.00 -20.32
C LYS A 66 -7.41 13.57 -19.78
N ALA A 67 -6.23 13.07 -19.44
CA ALA A 67 -6.05 11.74 -18.86
C ALA A 67 -6.76 11.59 -17.51
N ALA A 68 -6.67 12.59 -16.63
CA ALA A 68 -7.42 12.57 -15.36
C ALA A 68 -8.94 12.57 -15.58
N GLN A 69 -9.44 13.29 -16.59
CA GLN A 69 -10.86 13.30 -16.95
C GLN A 69 -11.31 11.93 -17.46
N GLU A 70 -10.52 11.27 -18.31
CA GLU A 70 -10.80 9.92 -18.82
C GLU A 70 -10.87 8.88 -17.69
N LEU A 71 -10.04 9.05 -16.65
CA LEU A 71 -10.08 8.21 -15.43
C LEU A 71 -11.15 8.64 -14.41
N GLY A 72 -11.78 9.80 -14.55
CA GLY A 72 -12.62 10.39 -13.51
C GLY A 72 -11.85 10.85 -12.26
N LEU A 73 -10.53 10.94 -12.35
CA LEU A 73 -9.61 11.34 -11.28
C LEU A 73 -9.71 12.84 -11.02
N LYS A 74 -9.76 13.23 -9.74
CA LYS A 74 -9.87 14.63 -9.31
C LYS A 74 -8.62 15.07 -8.56
N TYR A 75 -7.93 16.09 -9.07
CA TYR A 75 -6.71 16.63 -8.45
C TYR A 75 -6.91 17.34 -7.12
N LYS A 76 -8.15 17.58 -6.68
CA LYS A 76 -8.40 18.01 -5.29
C LYS A 76 -8.10 16.93 -4.25
N TYR A 77 -7.92 15.68 -4.70
CA TYR A 77 -7.52 14.54 -3.89
C TYR A 77 -6.07 14.15 -4.18
N TYR A 78 -5.37 13.61 -3.19
CA TYR A 78 -4.24 12.70 -3.39
C TYR A 78 -4.76 11.37 -3.92
N ASN A 79 -4.15 10.83 -4.96
CA ASN A 79 -4.56 9.62 -5.68
C ASN A 79 -3.39 8.64 -5.68
N PHE A 80 -3.51 7.57 -4.90
CA PHE A 80 -2.53 6.49 -4.83
C PHE A 80 -3.03 5.29 -5.61
N GLY A 81 -2.23 4.83 -6.57
CA GLY A 81 -2.56 3.68 -7.41
C GLY A 81 -1.89 2.41 -6.92
N PHE A 82 -2.64 1.32 -6.80
CA PHE A 82 -2.14 0.00 -6.41
C PHE A 82 -2.08 -0.86 -7.66
N CYS A 83 -0.88 -1.23 -8.10
CA CYS A 83 -0.64 -2.06 -9.27
C CYS A 83 0.14 -3.32 -8.89
N GLY A 84 0.28 -4.25 -9.83
CA GLY A 84 0.96 -5.53 -9.63
C GLY A 84 0.10 -6.72 -10.05
N PRO A 85 0.65 -7.95 -9.99
CA PRO A 85 0.01 -9.13 -10.53
C PRO A 85 -1.31 -9.47 -9.82
N GLN A 86 -2.11 -10.28 -10.49
CA GLN A 86 -3.29 -10.89 -9.89
C GLN A 86 -2.91 -11.72 -8.66
N GLY A 87 -3.78 -11.73 -7.65
CA GLY A 87 -3.49 -12.44 -6.39
C GLY A 87 -2.41 -11.81 -5.51
N ALA A 88 -1.77 -10.70 -5.92
CA ALA A 88 -0.77 -10.00 -5.12
C ALA A 88 -1.34 -9.32 -3.85
N GLY A 89 -2.65 -9.35 -3.59
CA GLY A 89 -3.22 -8.75 -2.37
C GLY A 89 -3.41 -7.23 -2.41
N LYS A 90 -3.46 -6.62 -3.61
CA LYS A 90 -3.78 -5.19 -3.82
C LYS A 90 -5.07 -4.77 -3.10
N SER A 91 -6.17 -5.45 -3.42
CA SER A 91 -7.51 -5.17 -2.87
C SER A 91 -7.57 -5.44 -1.36
N SER A 92 -6.87 -6.47 -0.87
CA SER A 92 -6.74 -6.74 0.57
C SER A 92 -6.05 -5.61 1.31
N LEU A 93 -4.96 -5.05 0.74
CA LEU A 93 -4.25 -3.91 1.33
C LEU A 93 -5.10 -2.63 1.28
N ILE A 94 -5.82 -2.39 0.18
CA ILE A 94 -6.79 -1.28 0.07
C ILE A 94 -7.86 -1.38 1.17
N ASN A 95 -8.41 -2.56 1.40
CA ASN A 95 -9.39 -2.79 2.47
C ASN A 95 -8.79 -2.57 3.85
N SER A 96 -7.59 -3.06 4.11
CA SER A 96 -6.91 -2.86 5.39
C SER A 96 -6.60 -1.38 5.66
N LEU A 97 -6.17 -0.61 4.65
CA LEU A 97 -6.02 0.87 4.75
C LEU A 97 -7.31 1.60 5.07
N ARG A 98 -8.46 0.96 4.89
CA ARG A 98 -9.78 1.54 5.11
C ARG A 98 -10.51 0.92 6.29
N ASP A 99 -9.84 0.04 7.05
CA ASP A 99 -10.43 -0.83 8.08
C ASP A 99 -11.72 -1.52 7.61
N LEU A 100 -11.69 -2.05 6.39
CA LEU A 100 -12.80 -2.82 5.82
C LEU A 100 -12.47 -4.31 5.81
N PRO A 101 -13.47 -5.18 6.04
CA PRO A 101 -13.30 -6.62 5.87
C PRO A 101 -12.91 -6.95 4.42
N ASN A 102 -12.17 -8.06 4.24
CA ASN A 102 -12.03 -8.63 2.91
C ASN A 102 -13.34 -9.34 2.59
N VAL A 103 -13.87 -9.11 1.41
CA VAL A 103 -15.12 -9.71 0.96
C VAL A 103 -14.93 -10.29 -0.42
N GLU A 104 -15.34 -11.53 -0.57
CA GLU A 104 -15.49 -12.16 -1.87
C GLU A 104 -16.80 -11.65 -2.51
N LYS A 105 -16.86 -11.60 -3.84
CA LYS A 105 -18.10 -11.20 -4.54
C LYS A 105 -19.18 -12.28 -4.35
N THR A 106 -19.88 -12.28 -3.22
CA THR A 106 -21.09 -13.08 -3.01
C THR A 106 -22.34 -12.24 -3.30
N GLN A 107 -23.53 -12.83 -3.40
CA GLN A 107 -24.74 -12.11 -3.80
C GLN A 107 -25.38 -11.29 -2.65
N ASP A 108 -24.95 -11.49 -1.40
CA ASP A 108 -25.51 -10.84 -0.20
C ASP A 108 -24.62 -9.68 0.28
N TRP A 109 -24.68 -8.55 -0.44
CA TRP A 109 -23.97 -7.32 -0.06
C TRP A 109 -24.84 -6.47 0.86
N ASN A 110 -24.59 -6.53 2.18
CA ASN A 110 -25.19 -5.58 3.11
C ASN A 110 -24.57 -4.17 2.92
N HIS A 111 -25.27 -3.13 3.37
CA HIS A 111 -24.91 -1.71 3.16
C HIS A 111 -23.50 -1.33 3.67
N ASP A 112 -22.91 -2.08 4.61
CA ASP A 112 -21.54 -1.87 5.07
C ASP A 112 -20.46 -2.45 4.13
N ILE A 113 -20.84 -3.43 3.30
CA ILE A 113 -19.97 -4.19 2.40
C ILE A 113 -19.80 -3.48 1.03
N PHE A 114 -20.77 -2.63 0.62
CA PHE A 114 -20.85 -1.98 -0.69
C PHE A 114 -19.61 -1.15 -1.12
N ASN A 115 -18.71 -0.83 -0.20
CA ASN A 115 -17.54 0.00 -0.50
C ASN A 115 -16.19 -0.74 -0.37
N ALA A 116 -16.18 -2.04 -0.05
CA ALA A 116 -14.94 -2.82 0.02
C ALA A 116 -14.41 -3.14 -1.39
N ALA A 117 -13.09 -3.15 -1.55
CA ALA A 117 -12.43 -3.64 -2.75
C ALA A 117 -12.60 -5.16 -2.81
N PRO A 118 -13.28 -5.71 -3.84
CA PRO A 118 -13.53 -7.14 -3.91
C PRO A 118 -12.21 -7.93 -3.90
N THR A 119 -12.14 -8.97 -3.08
CA THR A 119 -11.00 -9.88 -3.02
C THR A 119 -11.37 -11.22 -3.65
N GLY A 120 -10.44 -11.86 -4.36
CA GLY A 120 -10.67 -13.17 -4.98
C GLY A 120 -9.50 -13.55 -5.89
N GLU A 121 -9.36 -14.85 -6.18
CA GLU A 121 -8.32 -15.34 -7.08
C GLU A 121 -8.63 -15.12 -8.56
N THR A 122 -9.88 -14.85 -8.92
CA THR A 122 -10.28 -14.45 -10.28
C THR A 122 -10.10 -12.96 -10.50
N GLU A 123 -9.70 -12.56 -11.71
CA GLU A 123 -9.42 -11.17 -12.04
C GLU A 123 -10.75 -10.40 -12.12
N THR A 124 -11.20 -9.88 -10.99
CA THR A 124 -12.53 -9.27 -10.85
C THR A 124 -12.63 -7.83 -11.37
N THR A 125 -11.52 -7.28 -11.87
CA THR A 125 -11.33 -5.86 -12.15
C THR A 125 -10.84 -5.68 -13.58
N THR A 126 -11.74 -5.32 -14.49
CA THR A 126 -11.43 -4.98 -15.90
C THR A 126 -11.28 -3.47 -16.13
N ARG A 127 -11.49 -2.66 -15.09
CA ARG A 127 -11.43 -1.19 -15.10
C ARG A 127 -10.82 -0.67 -13.80
N LEU A 128 -10.09 0.44 -13.83
CA LEU A 128 -9.60 1.09 -12.62
C LEU A 128 -10.76 1.42 -11.67
N ASN A 129 -10.65 1.01 -10.41
CA ASN A 129 -11.66 1.27 -9.39
C ASN A 129 -11.12 2.23 -8.34
N GLN A 130 -11.85 3.32 -8.11
CA GLN A 130 -11.53 4.32 -7.08
C GLN A 130 -12.26 4.00 -5.79
N TYR A 131 -11.50 3.91 -4.70
CA TYR A 131 -12.00 3.74 -3.34
C TYR A 131 -11.72 4.99 -2.52
N GLY A 132 -12.79 5.55 -1.95
CA GLY A 132 -12.74 6.60 -0.96
C GLY A 132 -13.22 6.11 0.40
N TRP A 133 -12.93 6.87 1.43
CA TRP A 133 -13.57 6.72 2.74
C TRP A 133 -14.99 7.27 2.71
N ARG A 134 -15.85 6.84 3.65
CA ARG A 134 -17.25 7.29 3.70
C ARG A 134 -17.29 8.79 4.03
N LYS A 135 -18.36 9.46 3.60
CA LYS A 135 -18.50 10.91 3.69
C LYS A 135 -18.58 11.41 5.14
N ASP A 136 -19.00 10.54 6.05
CA ASP A 136 -19.25 10.85 7.46
C ASP A 136 -18.13 10.27 8.35
N ASP A 137 -17.11 9.64 7.76
CA ASP A 137 -15.89 9.23 8.46
C ASP A 137 -14.95 10.44 8.65
N GLU A 138 -14.35 10.59 9.84
CA GLU A 138 -13.19 11.47 10.09
C GLU A 138 -11.92 11.06 9.32
N ALA A 139 -12.04 10.00 8.53
CA ALA A 139 -11.04 9.45 7.64
C ALA A 139 -10.43 10.48 6.66
N PRO A 140 -9.28 10.14 6.03
CA PRO A 140 -8.58 11.02 5.09
C PRO A 140 -9.46 11.48 3.92
N ARG A 141 -10.15 12.61 4.11
CA ARG A 141 -11.18 13.18 3.22
C ARG A 141 -10.66 13.40 1.81
N TYR A 142 -9.39 13.78 1.70
CA TYR A 142 -8.75 14.10 0.43
C TYR A 142 -7.81 13.02 -0.15
N LEU A 143 -7.86 11.75 0.30
CA LEU A 143 -7.12 10.65 -0.31
C LEU A 143 -8.06 9.71 -1.05
N ARG A 144 -7.61 9.20 -2.19
CA ARG A 144 -8.26 8.16 -2.98
C ARG A 144 -7.26 7.05 -3.27
N LEU A 145 -7.69 5.83 -2.98
CA LEU A 145 -6.95 4.62 -3.31
C LEU A 145 -7.54 4.05 -4.59
N TRP A 146 -6.69 3.66 -5.52
CA TRP A 146 -7.11 3.16 -6.82
C TRP A 146 -6.60 1.75 -7.00
N ASP A 147 -7.50 0.80 -7.20
CA ASP A 147 -7.14 -0.56 -7.58
C ASP A 147 -6.94 -0.59 -9.09
N ILE A 148 -5.69 -0.75 -9.51
CA ILE A 148 -5.30 -0.80 -10.92
C ILE A 148 -5.32 -2.28 -11.32
N PRO A 149 -6.05 -2.65 -12.40
CA PRO A 149 -6.15 -4.04 -12.84
C PRO A 149 -4.77 -4.66 -13.09
N GLY A 150 -4.66 -5.97 -12.94
CA GLY A 150 -3.39 -6.68 -13.11
C GLY A 150 -2.78 -6.45 -14.49
N CYS A 151 -1.46 -6.46 -14.57
CA CYS A 151 -0.79 -6.55 -15.86
C CYS A 151 -0.83 -8.01 -16.32
N GLY A 152 -1.42 -8.28 -17.49
CA GLY A 152 -1.56 -9.63 -18.02
C GLY A 152 -3.00 -10.05 -18.34
N THR A 153 -4.01 -9.20 -18.04
CA THR A 153 -5.38 -9.41 -18.53
C THR A 153 -5.38 -9.40 -20.06
N ILE A 154 -6.02 -10.40 -20.66
CA ILE A 154 -6.12 -10.62 -22.11
C ILE A 154 -6.52 -9.31 -22.81
N GLY A 155 -5.60 -8.68 -23.55
CA GLY A 155 -5.88 -7.52 -24.41
C GLY A 155 -4.87 -6.37 -24.34
N ASN A 156 -4.15 -6.18 -23.22
CA ASN A 156 -3.18 -5.07 -23.11
C ASN A 156 -1.79 -5.46 -23.61
N ARG A 157 -1.29 -4.75 -24.63
CA ARG A 157 0.10 -4.89 -25.07
C ARG A 157 1.01 -4.40 -23.96
N ILE A 158 1.89 -5.28 -23.48
CA ILE A 158 2.93 -5.04 -22.46
C ILE A 158 3.60 -3.66 -22.62
N GLN A 159 3.86 -3.27 -23.86
CA GLN A 159 4.69 -2.12 -24.22
C GLN A 159 4.12 -0.77 -23.81
N ASN A 160 2.79 -0.62 -23.72
CA ASN A 160 2.16 0.69 -23.51
C ASN A 160 1.31 0.77 -22.25
N TYR A 161 1.28 -0.29 -21.44
CA TYR A 161 0.35 -0.41 -20.32
C TYR A 161 0.35 0.81 -19.38
N PHE A 162 1.52 1.35 -19.00
CA PHE A 162 1.61 2.51 -18.11
C PHE A 162 0.97 3.77 -18.73
N ASN A 163 1.17 3.97 -20.02
CA ASN A 163 0.70 5.13 -20.75
C ASN A 163 -0.79 5.02 -21.09
N ASP A 164 -1.23 3.83 -21.53
CA ASP A 164 -2.62 3.52 -21.89
C ASP A 164 -3.56 3.59 -20.67
N ASN A 165 -3.06 3.26 -19.48
CA ASN A 165 -3.81 3.38 -18.22
C ASN A 165 -3.56 4.72 -17.50
N HIS A 166 -2.86 5.64 -18.14
CA HIS A 166 -2.52 6.97 -17.63
C HIS A 166 -1.85 6.99 -16.24
N LEU A 167 -1.02 6.01 -15.91
CA LEU A 167 -0.46 5.85 -14.56
C LEU A 167 0.41 7.02 -14.09
N TYR A 168 0.85 7.87 -15.02
CA TYR A 168 1.58 9.10 -14.74
C TYR A 168 0.77 10.18 -14.01
N VAL A 169 -0.58 10.13 -14.02
CA VAL A 169 -1.41 11.15 -13.37
C VAL A 169 -1.56 10.96 -11.86
N PHE A 170 -1.14 9.81 -11.33
CA PHE A 170 -1.20 9.47 -9.90
C PHE A 170 -0.13 10.20 -9.10
N ASP A 171 -0.36 10.40 -7.80
CA ASP A 171 0.63 10.99 -6.91
C ASP A 171 1.75 10.02 -6.56
N CYS A 172 1.37 8.77 -6.33
CA CYS A 172 2.28 7.68 -6.05
C CYS A 172 1.64 6.36 -6.52
N LEU A 173 2.47 5.43 -6.98
CA LEU A 173 2.10 4.07 -7.31
C LEU A 173 2.67 3.11 -6.28
N LEU A 174 1.89 2.12 -5.88
CA LEU A 174 2.31 1.01 -5.03
C LEU A 174 2.28 -0.26 -5.87
N MET A 175 3.47 -0.77 -6.20
CA MET A 175 3.63 -2.05 -6.85
C MET A 175 3.62 -3.16 -5.81
N ILE A 176 2.49 -3.83 -5.70
CA ILE A 176 2.30 -4.95 -4.78
C ILE A 176 2.73 -6.24 -5.49
N THR A 177 3.70 -6.95 -4.92
CA THR A 177 4.18 -8.25 -5.44
C THR A 177 4.41 -9.24 -4.30
N GLN A 178 4.57 -10.51 -4.62
CA GLN A 178 4.88 -11.59 -3.68
C GLN A 178 6.36 -12.03 -3.74
N GLY A 179 7.22 -11.34 -4.51
CA GLY A 179 8.67 -11.56 -4.49
C GLY A 179 9.34 -11.79 -5.85
N ILE A 180 8.59 -11.85 -6.95
CA ILE A 180 9.16 -11.95 -8.30
C ILE A 180 8.72 -10.74 -9.10
N LEU A 181 9.66 -10.08 -9.77
CA LEU A 181 9.38 -9.05 -10.78
C LEU A 181 9.52 -9.70 -12.15
N GLY A 182 8.42 -9.80 -12.88
CA GLY A 182 8.43 -10.20 -14.27
C GLY A 182 8.70 -9.02 -15.20
N GLU A 183 8.60 -9.28 -16.50
CA GLU A 183 8.80 -8.25 -17.51
C GLU A 183 7.80 -7.08 -17.38
N TYR A 184 6.54 -7.39 -17.05
CA TYR A 184 5.50 -6.37 -16.87
C TYR A 184 5.84 -5.41 -15.72
N GLU A 185 6.22 -5.94 -14.56
CA GLU A 185 6.57 -5.12 -13.40
C GLU A 185 7.79 -4.24 -13.69
N LEU A 186 8.85 -4.82 -14.27
CA LEU A 186 10.07 -4.08 -14.61
C LEU A 186 9.80 -2.95 -15.61
N ARG A 187 8.91 -3.17 -16.58
CA ARG A 187 8.50 -2.13 -17.54
C ARG A 187 7.73 -1.01 -16.86
N ILE A 188 6.77 -1.31 -16.00
CA ILE A 188 6.05 -0.28 -15.22
C ILE A 188 7.01 0.52 -14.36
N LEU A 189 7.95 -0.14 -13.67
CA LEU A 189 8.96 0.54 -12.85
C LEU A 189 9.83 1.49 -13.71
N ASN A 190 10.22 1.05 -14.90
CA ASN A 190 11.00 1.84 -15.83
C ASN A 190 10.21 3.05 -16.37
N GLU A 191 8.96 2.84 -16.80
CA GLU A 191 8.09 3.90 -17.32
C GLU A 191 7.73 4.92 -16.24
N ALA A 192 7.47 4.46 -15.01
CA ALA A 192 7.25 5.31 -13.85
C ALA A 192 8.46 6.22 -13.60
N GLY A 193 9.66 5.67 -13.63
CA GLY A 193 10.89 6.44 -13.47
C GLY A 193 11.16 7.42 -14.61
N ALA A 194 10.85 7.05 -15.86
CA ALA A 194 10.94 7.94 -17.03
C ALA A 194 9.92 9.11 -16.94
N CYS A 195 8.74 8.84 -16.39
CA CYS A 195 7.67 9.81 -16.17
C CYS A 195 7.78 10.55 -14.83
N ASN A 196 8.87 10.40 -14.06
CA ASN A 196 9.00 10.96 -12.71
C ASN A 196 7.74 10.73 -11.85
N THR A 197 7.16 9.53 -11.97
CA THR A 197 6.03 9.09 -11.18
C THR A 197 6.57 8.24 -10.03
N PRO A 198 6.44 8.70 -8.77
CA PRO A 198 6.88 7.93 -7.63
C PRO A 198 6.22 6.57 -7.63
N ILE A 199 7.02 5.53 -7.45
CA ILE A 199 6.56 4.16 -7.34
C ILE A 199 7.33 3.47 -6.22
N VAL A 200 6.62 2.75 -5.37
CA VAL A 200 7.20 1.93 -4.29
C VAL A 200 6.90 0.47 -4.53
N ILE A 201 7.80 -0.40 -4.12
CA ILE A 201 7.58 -1.84 -4.14
C ILE A 201 7.19 -2.28 -2.74
N VAL A 202 6.05 -2.97 -2.65
CA VAL A 202 5.52 -3.54 -1.42
C VAL A 202 5.46 -5.06 -1.58
N LEU A 203 6.24 -5.78 -0.79
CA LEU A 203 6.14 -7.22 -0.69
C LEU A 203 4.97 -7.57 0.23
N SER A 204 3.99 -8.21 -0.36
CA SER A 204 2.81 -8.74 0.34
C SER A 204 2.99 -10.22 0.63
N LYS A 205 2.32 -10.70 1.69
CA LYS A 205 2.30 -12.12 2.07
C LYS A 205 3.68 -12.72 2.37
N SER A 206 4.71 -11.89 2.52
CA SER A 206 6.05 -12.35 2.88
C SER A 206 6.07 -12.94 4.28
N GLU A 207 5.22 -12.43 5.17
CA GLU A 207 4.97 -12.98 6.49
C GLU A 207 4.47 -14.42 6.38
N LEU A 208 3.45 -14.71 5.57
CA LEU A 208 2.90 -16.07 5.43
C LEU A 208 3.97 -17.06 4.92
N LYS A 209 4.83 -16.61 4.01
CA LYS A 209 5.96 -17.41 3.52
C LYS A 209 7.00 -17.64 4.61
N ALA A 210 7.33 -16.60 5.37
CA ALA A 210 8.26 -16.67 6.49
C ALA A 210 7.74 -17.60 7.59
N GLU A 211 6.48 -17.45 7.97
CA GLU A 211 5.77 -18.30 8.93
C GLU A 211 5.72 -19.76 8.48
N SER A 212 5.46 -20.02 7.20
CA SER A 212 5.49 -21.37 6.65
C SER A 212 6.90 -21.96 6.67
N LYS A 213 7.92 -21.18 6.29
CA LYS A 213 9.33 -21.62 6.25
C LYS A 213 9.84 -21.91 7.66
N ALA A 214 9.48 -21.08 8.64
CA ALA A 214 9.79 -21.29 10.05
C ALA A 214 9.19 -22.61 10.56
N ARG A 215 7.91 -22.86 10.27
CA ARG A 215 7.23 -24.12 10.64
C ARG A 215 7.84 -25.35 9.98
N CYS A 216 8.19 -25.29 8.69
CA CYS A 216 8.79 -26.41 7.97
C CYS A 216 10.24 -26.71 8.41
N ARG A 217 11.05 -25.69 8.72
CA ARG A 217 12.46 -25.89 9.09
C ARG A 217 12.64 -26.56 10.45
N TYR A 218 11.66 -26.48 11.34
CA TYR A 218 11.86 -26.90 12.73
C TYR A 218 11.06 -28.11 13.18
N ASP A 219 10.10 -28.64 12.41
CA ASP A 219 9.25 -29.81 12.75
C ASP A 219 8.79 -29.86 14.23
N ARG A 220 8.69 -28.69 14.86
CA ARG A 220 8.31 -28.52 16.26
C ARG A 220 7.02 -27.73 16.25
N LYS A 221 5.94 -28.39 16.67
CA LYS A 221 4.65 -27.74 16.91
C LYS A 221 4.69 -26.78 18.12
N ASP A 222 5.78 -26.80 18.90
CA ASP A 222 5.86 -26.18 20.23
C ASP A 222 6.92 -25.05 20.31
N MET A 223 7.22 -24.37 19.19
CA MET A 223 8.16 -23.25 19.20
C MET A 223 7.57 -22.04 19.92
N SER A 224 8.32 -21.45 20.86
CA SER A 224 7.89 -20.25 21.56
C SER A 224 7.89 -19.02 20.64
N ALA A 225 7.06 -18.02 20.94
CA ALA A 225 7.00 -16.77 20.16
C ALA A 225 8.38 -16.07 20.07
N THR A 226 9.21 -16.20 21.12
CA THR A 226 10.57 -15.63 21.18
C THR A 226 11.58 -16.32 20.25
N GLU A 227 11.41 -17.60 19.98
CA GLU A 227 12.25 -18.34 19.02
C GLU A 227 11.77 -18.15 17.57
N TYR A 228 10.47 -17.91 17.42
CA TYR A 228 9.82 -17.77 16.13
C TYR A 228 10.08 -16.43 15.44
N GLN A 229 10.02 -15.33 16.19
CA GLN A 229 10.12 -13.98 15.64
C GLN A 229 11.42 -13.72 14.86
N PRO A 230 12.62 -14.05 15.37
CA PRO A 230 13.87 -13.83 14.63
C PRO A 230 13.90 -14.54 13.27
N ILE A 231 13.33 -15.75 13.17
CA ILE A 231 13.29 -16.51 11.90
C ILE A 231 12.39 -15.81 10.87
N VAL A 232 11.27 -15.26 11.34
CA VAL A 232 10.35 -14.49 10.49
C VAL A 232 11.02 -13.22 10.00
N GLU A 233 11.66 -12.46 10.88
CA GLU A 233 12.39 -11.24 10.55
C GLU A 233 13.54 -11.51 9.56
N ASP A 234 14.35 -12.53 9.80
CA ASP A 234 15.43 -12.95 8.89
C ASP A 234 14.88 -13.28 7.50
N THR A 235 13.78 -14.04 7.42
CA THR A 235 13.18 -14.40 6.14
C THR A 235 12.60 -13.18 5.41
N ILE A 236 12.03 -12.22 6.14
CA ILE A 236 11.56 -10.95 5.60
C ILE A 236 12.73 -10.14 5.03
N ASN A 237 13.83 -10.04 5.78
CA ASN A 237 15.04 -9.34 5.35
C ASN A 237 15.69 -10.00 4.13
N GLU A 238 15.78 -11.33 4.09
CA GLU A 238 16.21 -12.10 2.91
C GLU A 238 15.36 -11.74 1.68
N ALA A 239 14.03 -11.69 1.83
CA ALA A 239 13.13 -11.36 0.74
C ALA A 239 13.32 -9.91 0.23
N LYS A 240 13.55 -8.96 1.13
CA LYS A 240 13.87 -7.56 0.78
C LYS A 240 15.18 -7.47 0.00
N GLN A 241 16.23 -8.12 0.48
CA GLN A 241 17.54 -8.11 -0.19
C GLN A 241 17.48 -8.75 -1.56
N HIS A 242 16.82 -9.92 -1.68
CA HIS A 242 16.61 -10.57 -2.98
C HIS A 242 15.87 -9.67 -3.98
N MET A 243 14.87 -8.91 -3.50
CA MET A 243 14.15 -7.95 -4.34
C MET A 243 15.05 -6.79 -4.78
N LEU A 244 15.85 -6.22 -3.87
CA LEU A 244 16.83 -5.18 -4.19
C LEU A 244 17.87 -5.67 -5.20
N ASP A 245 18.39 -6.88 -5.06
CA ASP A 245 19.31 -7.49 -6.01
C ASP A 245 18.68 -7.66 -7.40
N THR A 246 17.40 -8.06 -7.44
CA THR A 246 16.64 -8.17 -8.70
C THR A 246 16.51 -6.82 -9.38
N ILE A 247 16.21 -5.77 -8.62
CA ILE A 247 16.10 -4.39 -9.13
C ILE A 247 17.45 -3.90 -9.65
N ASN A 248 18.52 -4.09 -8.88
CA ASN A 248 19.88 -3.67 -9.25
C ASN A 248 20.33 -4.35 -10.55
N LYS A 249 20.06 -5.64 -10.72
CA LYS A 249 20.32 -6.36 -11.97
C LYS A 249 19.47 -5.81 -13.12
N ALA A 250 18.19 -5.53 -12.88
CA ALA A 250 17.28 -5.01 -13.89
C ALA A 250 17.65 -3.59 -14.36
N GLN A 251 18.25 -2.75 -13.51
CA GLN A 251 18.67 -1.40 -13.87
C GLN A 251 19.67 -1.35 -15.04
N ALA A 252 20.42 -2.43 -15.30
CA ALA A 252 21.29 -2.54 -16.47
C ALA A 252 20.49 -2.48 -17.79
N SER A 253 19.31 -3.10 -17.82
CA SER A 253 18.41 -3.13 -18.98
C SER A 253 17.34 -2.02 -18.94
N TYR A 254 16.98 -1.58 -17.74
CA TYR A 254 15.90 -0.62 -17.48
C TYR A 254 16.43 0.61 -16.73
N LYS A 255 17.12 1.49 -17.48
CA LYS A 255 17.89 2.63 -16.95
C LYS A 255 17.08 3.66 -16.17
N SER A 256 15.76 3.70 -16.38
CA SER A 256 14.90 4.68 -15.70
C SER A 256 14.41 4.21 -14.33
N ILE A 257 14.64 2.94 -13.95
CA ILE A 257 14.25 2.43 -12.63
C ILE A 257 15.07 3.13 -11.53
N LYS A 258 14.37 3.84 -10.63
CA LYS A 258 14.95 4.58 -9.49
C LYS A 258 14.37 4.08 -8.17
N ILE A 259 14.56 2.80 -7.89
CA ILE A 259 14.06 2.18 -6.65
C ILE A 259 15.23 1.83 -5.75
N SER A 260 15.23 2.39 -4.54
CA SER A 260 16.24 2.14 -3.52
C SER A 260 15.67 1.53 -2.24
N ARG A 261 14.34 1.39 -2.16
CA ARG A 261 13.64 0.89 -0.98
C ARG A 261 12.53 -0.06 -1.39
N VAL A 262 12.39 -1.13 -0.61
CA VAL A 262 11.34 -2.14 -0.70
C VAL A 262 10.73 -2.25 0.69
N PHE A 263 9.40 -2.24 0.75
CA PHE A 263 8.66 -2.35 2.01
C PHE A 263 8.01 -3.73 2.11
N VAL A 264 7.86 -4.23 3.33
CA VAL A 264 7.11 -5.47 3.59
C VAL A 264 5.90 -5.14 4.45
N VAL A 265 4.71 -5.49 3.96
CA VAL A 265 3.47 -5.14 4.65
C VAL A 265 2.55 -6.36 4.69
N SER A 266 2.05 -6.66 5.89
CA SER A 266 0.96 -7.59 6.06
C SER A 266 -0.36 -6.84 6.19
N ALA A 267 -1.27 -7.07 5.25
CA ALA A 267 -2.59 -6.47 5.27
C ALA A 267 -3.40 -6.91 6.51
N VAL A 268 -3.17 -8.12 7.02
CA VAL A 268 -3.87 -8.64 8.21
C VAL A 268 -3.37 -7.93 9.46
N LYS A 269 -2.06 -7.97 9.69
CA LYS A 269 -1.41 -7.33 10.84
C LYS A 269 -1.71 -5.83 10.91
N PHE A 270 -1.60 -5.15 9.78
CA PHE A 270 -1.94 -3.73 9.72
C PHE A 270 -3.39 -3.43 10.09
N ARG A 271 -4.34 -4.29 9.72
CA ARG A 271 -5.74 -4.14 10.13
C ARG A 271 -5.94 -4.42 11.60
N ASP A 272 -5.28 -5.45 12.12
CA ASP A 272 -5.32 -5.77 13.54
C ASP A 272 -4.78 -4.59 14.36
N PHE A 273 -3.65 -4.00 13.94
CA PHE A 273 -3.13 -2.78 14.54
C PHE A 273 -4.13 -1.63 14.55
N LEU A 274 -4.82 -1.37 13.43
CA LEU A 274 -5.82 -0.29 13.36
C LEU A 274 -7.00 -0.51 14.32
N LYS A 275 -7.28 -1.77 14.70
CA LYS A 275 -8.38 -2.12 15.62
C LYS A 275 -7.95 -2.16 17.07
N THR A 276 -6.81 -2.80 17.34
CA THR A 276 -6.39 -3.15 18.70
C THR A 276 -5.34 -2.19 19.25
N HIS A 277 -4.69 -1.39 18.40
CA HIS A 277 -3.55 -0.54 18.76
C HIS A 277 -2.37 -1.34 19.32
N THR A 278 -2.34 -2.63 19.03
CA THR A 278 -1.29 -3.55 19.43
C THR A 278 -0.76 -4.22 18.18
N GLU A 279 0.47 -3.93 17.78
CA GLU A 279 1.16 -4.76 16.80
C GLU A 279 2.01 -5.77 17.57
N THR A 280 1.79 -7.06 17.31
CA THR A 280 2.59 -8.13 17.91
C THR A 280 3.92 -8.37 17.18
N ASP A 281 4.10 -7.75 16.02
CA ASP A 281 5.26 -7.86 15.13
C ASP A 281 5.85 -6.46 14.88
N ALA A 282 6.90 -6.12 15.65
CA ALA A 282 7.53 -4.81 15.61
C ALA A 282 8.09 -4.45 14.23
N LEU A 283 8.60 -5.44 13.48
CA LEU A 283 9.19 -5.22 12.17
C LEU A 283 8.13 -4.82 11.15
N LEU A 284 7.00 -5.56 11.09
CA LEU A 284 5.92 -5.25 10.16
C LEU A 284 5.25 -3.91 10.49
N ALA A 285 5.14 -3.55 11.77
CA ALA A 285 4.69 -2.21 12.16
C ALA A 285 5.66 -1.14 11.64
N PHE A 286 6.95 -1.31 11.89
CA PHE A 286 7.95 -0.34 11.46
C PHE A 286 7.93 -0.13 9.93
N GLU A 287 7.92 -1.22 9.16
CA GLU A 287 7.86 -1.17 7.69
C GLU A 287 6.60 -0.46 7.18
N THR A 288 5.46 -0.70 7.82
CA THR A 288 4.21 -0.06 7.44
C THR A 288 4.22 1.44 7.77
N SER A 289 4.76 1.82 8.93
CA SER A 289 4.95 3.22 9.31
C SER A 289 5.86 3.97 8.33
N GLU A 290 7.00 3.36 7.98
CA GLU A 290 7.95 3.91 7.01
C GLU A 290 7.33 4.04 5.62
N LEU A 291 6.55 3.05 5.18
CA LEU A 291 5.81 3.12 3.92
C LEU A 291 4.86 4.33 3.90
N LEU A 292 4.04 4.50 4.93
CA LEU A 292 3.07 5.61 4.99
C LEU A 292 3.78 6.98 4.98
N SER A 293 4.87 7.12 5.73
CA SER A 293 5.70 8.33 5.73
C SER A 293 6.31 8.61 4.36
N TYR A 294 6.81 7.57 3.70
CA TYR A 294 7.39 7.67 2.37
C TYR A 294 6.35 8.09 1.33
N LEU A 295 5.18 7.47 1.31
CA LEU A 295 4.08 7.81 0.40
C LEU A 295 3.65 9.27 0.53
N VAL A 296 3.57 9.76 1.77
CA VAL A 296 3.26 11.16 2.08
C VAL A 296 4.30 12.11 1.50
N ALA A 297 5.59 11.82 1.71
CA ALA A 297 6.68 12.65 1.22
C ALA A 297 6.70 12.71 -0.31
N GLU A 298 6.58 11.57 -0.98
CA GLU A 298 6.56 11.48 -2.45
C GLU A 298 5.38 12.21 -3.07
N ALA A 299 4.18 12.08 -2.46
CA ALA A 299 2.98 12.78 -2.93
C ALA A 299 3.13 14.31 -2.85
N LYS A 300 3.82 14.82 -1.83
CA LYS A 300 4.14 16.26 -1.71
C LYS A 300 5.15 16.68 -2.75
N ASN A 301 6.25 15.94 -2.87
CA ASN A 301 7.32 16.25 -3.82
C ASN A 301 6.79 16.35 -5.25
N LYS A 302 5.85 15.46 -5.64
CA LYS A 302 5.25 15.49 -6.98
C LYS A 302 4.36 16.71 -7.25
N ARG A 303 3.84 17.38 -6.22
CA ARG A 303 2.92 18.53 -6.35
C ARG A 303 3.54 19.89 -6.07
N VAL A 304 4.70 19.93 -5.40
CA VAL A 304 5.37 21.19 -4.99
C VAL A 304 6.55 21.56 -5.92
N ALA A 305 7.09 20.61 -6.69
CA ALA A 305 8.24 20.81 -7.59
C ALA A 305 7.91 21.19 -9.04
#